data_AF-A0A1C4Y072-F1
#
_entry.id   AF-A0A1C4Y072-F1
#
_cell.length_a   1.000
_cell.length_b   1.000
_cell.length_c   1.000
_cell.angle_alpha   90.00
_cell.angle_beta   90.00
_cell.angle_gamma   90.00
#
_symmetry.space_group_name_H-M   'P 1'
#
loop_
_entity.id
_entity.type
_entity.pdbx_description
1 polymer ?
#
loop_
_entity_poly.entity_id
_entity_poly.type
_entity_poly.pdbx_seq_one_letter_code
_entity_poly.pdbx_strand_id
1 'polypeptide(L)'
;MVSERGKVEPVHKVHKGLTADGAGLAGDRVVAVSSPARVLVAATARALRGVDCADLGHAGPVSRFPGAPEPVRRAAVSRAAGRVALTMAQVDEVDAARVARWFVDQYPRQRYPGVLIGSPHGAAAHLAVALGVPWLPAGFEMSVHWTGGAVDRPAAALEHGEVLAARLLAGNPDVHLRQVHCPASRGPLTGVTVSLAARWRALPAAYTQFLADRLTPGAPVVLVRDARTWPVLERGPGHSFQVGCPASGLDPVDFHPDSHALRQVLRSVGGDAARWEPPEMSVPSGAAEHGVDSGFELAARDWAARREHPLHRVLVPRPAALSAGVADLYRHWLRGAGKTGDRLVVECGRLLDPWQVVRAGLVPYWCENATRRSVDEAEWWLAGSETFSSVDVLPEPPGVRSPALAGLPQWLAVAGFGRRRRALDRTAARGYPVTSVPTRRATEVLRAQPYDLPTPPPLGAAEALSVLRDSGGHQGLLIS
;
A
#
# COMPACT_ATOMS: atom_id res chain seq x y z
N MET A 1 -61.76 -13.48 1.00
CA MET A 1 -61.49 -12.73 -0.24
C MET A 1 -59.99 -12.65 -0.41
N VAL A 2 -59.50 -13.39 -1.41
CA VAL A 2 -58.11 -13.48 -1.84
C VAL A 2 -57.69 -12.13 -2.43
N SER A 3 -56.49 -11.64 -2.14
CA SER A 3 -55.89 -10.59 -2.96
C SER A 3 -54.41 -10.90 -3.19
N GLU A 4 -54.10 -10.97 -4.48
CA GLU A 4 -52.93 -11.58 -5.07
C GLU A 4 -51.66 -10.73 -4.94
N ARG A 5 -50.55 -11.47 -4.85
CA ARG A 5 -49.19 -10.96 -4.93
C ARG A 5 -48.86 -10.61 -6.38
N GLY A 6 -48.56 -9.34 -6.65
CA GLY A 6 -47.89 -8.92 -7.88
C GLY A 6 -46.44 -9.40 -7.91
N LYS A 7 -46.15 -10.37 -8.78
CA LYS A 7 -44.79 -10.72 -9.23
C LYS A 7 -44.39 -9.75 -10.34
N VAL A 8 -43.23 -9.10 -10.22
CA VAL A 8 -42.56 -8.41 -11.31
C VAL A 8 -41.37 -9.26 -11.74
N GLU A 9 -41.41 -9.76 -12.98
CA GLU A 9 -40.31 -10.47 -13.63
C GLU A 9 -39.15 -9.53 -13.97
N PRO A 10 -37.88 -9.97 -13.92
CA PRO A 10 -36.77 -9.20 -14.45
C PRO A 10 -36.56 -9.52 -15.93
N VAL A 11 -36.65 -8.50 -16.78
CA VAL A 11 -36.27 -8.57 -18.19
C VAL A 11 -34.75 -8.69 -18.29
N HIS A 12 -34.25 -9.88 -18.60
CA HIS A 12 -32.90 -10.07 -19.14
C HIS A 12 -32.95 -9.95 -20.66
N LYS A 13 -32.41 -8.85 -21.20
CA LYS A 13 -31.99 -8.79 -22.60
C LYS A 13 -30.46 -8.85 -22.66
N VAL A 14 -29.98 -10.01 -23.08
CA VAL A 14 -28.61 -10.25 -23.51
C VAL A 14 -28.42 -9.58 -24.87
N HIS A 15 -27.53 -8.60 -24.96
CA HIS A 15 -26.99 -8.16 -26.24
C HIS A 15 -25.59 -8.76 -26.42
N LYS A 16 -25.51 -9.69 -27.38
CA LYS A 16 -24.32 -10.34 -27.88
C LYS A 16 -23.83 -9.54 -29.09
N GLY A 17 -22.57 -9.11 -29.10
CA GLY A 17 -21.83 -8.70 -30.29
C GLY A 17 -21.62 -7.19 -30.46
N LEU A 18 -20.39 -6.74 -30.15
CA LEU A 18 -19.61 -5.68 -30.81
C LEU A 18 -18.25 -5.65 -30.10
N THR A 19 -17.20 -6.14 -30.75
CA THR A 19 -15.80 -5.97 -30.31
C THR A 19 -15.44 -4.50 -30.46
N ALA A 20 -15.69 -3.72 -29.40
CA ALA A 20 -15.42 -2.30 -29.34
C ALA A 20 -14.04 -2.04 -28.72
N ASP A 21 -13.33 -1.03 -29.24
CA ASP A 21 -12.28 -0.34 -28.50
C ASP A 21 -12.82 0.01 -27.10
N GLY A 22 -12.25 -0.62 -26.06
CA GLY A 22 -12.78 -0.56 -24.69
C GLY A 22 -13.14 -1.91 -24.05
N ALA A 23 -12.99 -3.03 -24.78
CA ALA A 23 -13.10 -4.38 -24.22
C ALA A 23 -11.94 -4.69 -23.26
N GLY A 24 -12.16 -4.55 -21.95
CA GLY A 24 -11.20 -4.85 -20.89
C GLY A 24 -11.69 -4.31 -19.55
N LEU A 25 -11.19 -4.85 -18.43
CA LEU A 25 -11.65 -4.41 -17.12
C LEU A 25 -11.12 -3.01 -16.79
N ALA A 26 -11.96 -2.20 -16.14
CA ALA A 26 -11.53 -0.91 -15.62
C ALA A 26 -10.53 -1.09 -14.46
N GLY A 27 -9.62 -0.13 -14.29
CA GLY A 27 -8.56 -0.22 -13.28
C GLY A 27 -9.07 -0.34 -11.84
N ASP A 28 -10.24 0.24 -11.53
CA ASP A 28 -10.90 0.12 -10.23
C ASP A 28 -11.47 -1.28 -9.96
N ARG A 29 -11.64 -2.11 -10.99
CA ARG A 29 -11.98 -3.53 -10.85
C ARG A 29 -10.73 -4.40 -10.72
N VAL A 30 -9.69 -4.10 -11.48
CA VAL A 30 -8.43 -4.88 -11.52
C VAL A 30 -7.61 -4.69 -10.24
N VAL A 31 -7.36 -3.45 -9.84
CA VAL A 31 -6.50 -3.14 -8.69
C VAL A 31 -7.26 -3.44 -7.40
N ALA A 32 -6.69 -4.34 -6.59
CA ALA A 32 -7.32 -4.79 -5.34
C ALA A 32 -7.68 -3.61 -4.43
N VAL A 33 -8.84 -3.70 -3.76
CA VAL A 33 -9.35 -2.62 -2.89
C VAL A 33 -8.40 -2.33 -1.72
N SER A 34 -7.68 -3.35 -1.24
CA SER A 34 -6.68 -3.23 -0.19
C SER A 34 -5.29 -2.86 -0.69
N SER A 35 -5.09 -2.67 -2.00
CA SER A 35 -3.77 -2.37 -2.56
C SER A 35 -3.25 -1.03 -2.05
N PRO A 36 -2.03 -0.94 -1.50
CA PRO A 36 -1.44 0.34 -1.13
C PRO A 36 -1.40 1.32 -2.31
N ALA A 37 -1.08 0.88 -3.52
CA ALA A 37 -1.05 1.75 -4.69
C ALA A 37 -2.40 2.46 -4.93
N ARG A 38 -3.51 1.73 -4.82
CA ARG A 38 -4.86 2.28 -4.95
C ARG A 38 -5.16 3.32 -3.87
N VAL A 39 -4.84 3.01 -2.62
CA VAL A 39 -5.10 3.91 -1.48
C VAL A 39 -4.25 5.18 -1.59
N LEU A 40 -2.97 5.03 -1.88
CA LEU A 40 -2.01 6.14 -1.95
C LEU A 40 -2.29 7.07 -3.12
N VAL A 41 -2.57 6.56 -4.33
CA VAL A 41 -2.98 7.41 -5.47
C VAL A 41 -4.23 8.20 -5.10
N ALA A 42 -5.23 7.53 -4.52
CA ALA A 42 -6.49 8.18 -4.18
C ALA A 42 -6.35 9.24 -3.10
N ALA A 43 -5.48 9.03 -2.10
CA ALA A 43 -5.18 9.98 -1.04
C ALA A 43 -4.39 11.19 -1.56
N THR A 44 -3.32 10.96 -2.32
CA THR A 44 -2.52 12.04 -2.94
C THR A 44 -3.38 12.88 -3.88
N ALA A 45 -4.18 12.24 -4.75
CA ALA A 45 -5.01 12.97 -5.69
C ALA A 45 -6.11 13.81 -5.02
N ARG A 46 -6.65 13.38 -3.88
CA ARG A 46 -7.59 14.18 -3.07
C ARG A 46 -6.89 15.36 -2.41
N ALA A 47 -5.73 15.13 -1.83
CA ALA A 47 -4.94 16.18 -1.20
C ALA A 47 -4.52 17.28 -2.19
N LEU A 48 -4.16 16.92 -3.42
CA LEU A 48 -3.88 17.90 -4.49
C LEU A 48 -5.12 18.70 -4.93
N ARG A 49 -6.33 18.29 -4.55
CA ARG A 49 -7.58 19.05 -4.72
C ARG A 49 -7.98 19.83 -3.46
N GLY A 50 -7.24 19.71 -2.36
CA GLY A 50 -7.64 20.23 -1.05
C GLY A 50 -8.83 19.49 -0.42
N VAL A 51 -9.03 18.22 -0.80
CA VAL A 51 -10.12 17.36 -0.32
C VAL A 51 -9.54 16.26 0.57
N ASP A 52 -10.29 15.84 1.59
CA ASP A 52 -9.90 14.77 2.49
C ASP A 52 -10.37 13.38 2.05
N CYS A 53 -9.97 12.35 2.80
CA CYS A 53 -10.19 10.94 2.45
C CYS A 53 -11.47 10.33 3.05
N ALA A 54 -12.44 11.15 3.51
CA ALA A 54 -13.63 10.62 4.20
C ALA A 54 -14.53 9.74 3.32
N ASP A 55 -14.50 9.96 2.00
CA ASP A 55 -15.28 9.23 1.00
C ASP A 55 -14.58 7.95 0.49
N LEU A 56 -13.30 7.74 0.81
CA LEU A 56 -12.55 6.52 0.47
C LEU A 56 -12.92 5.30 1.33
N GLY A 57 -13.94 5.43 2.17
CA GLY A 57 -14.33 4.46 3.19
C GLY A 57 -14.63 3.08 2.62
N HIS A 58 -13.65 2.17 2.67
CA HIS A 58 -13.91 0.74 2.58
C HIS A 58 -14.15 0.19 3.98
N ALA A 59 -15.42 -0.06 4.32
CA ALA A 59 -15.76 -0.76 5.55
C ALA A 59 -15.46 -2.25 5.37
N GLY A 60 -14.44 -2.77 6.06
CA GLY A 60 -14.19 -4.20 6.12
C GLY A 60 -15.43 -4.95 6.64
N PRO A 61 -15.70 -6.17 6.17
CA PRO A 61 -16.93 -6.93 6.49
C PRO A 61 -17.14 -7.19 7.99
N VAL A 62 -16.06 -7.15 8.77
CA VAL A 62 -16.06 -7.45 10.22
C VAL A 62 -16.19 -6.19 11.08
N SER A 63 -16.15 -5.00 10.50
CA SER A 63 -16.34 -3.73 11.23
C SER A 63 -17.68 -3.67 11.98
N ARG A 64 -18.66 -4.49 11.56
CA ARG A 64 -20.00 -4.61 12.16
C ARG A 64 -20.11 -5.66 13.26
N PHE A 65 -19.08 -6.49 13.48
CA PHE A 65 -19.15 -7.65 14.39
C PHE A 65 -17.88 -7.82 15.26
N PRO A 66 -17.50 -6.82 16.08
CA PRO A 66 -16.26 -6.86 16.87
C PRO A 66 -16.19 -8.03 17.88
N GLY A 67 -17.34 -8.57 18.31
CA GLY A 67 -17.44 -9.69 19.27
C GLY A 67 -17.69 -11.07 18.65
N ALA A 68 -17.77 -11.21 17.33
CA ALA A 68 -18.06 -12.51 16.71
C ALA A 68 -16.90 -13.50 16.92
N PRO A 69 -17.17 -14.81 17.11
CA PRO A 69 -16.12 -15.83 17.20
C PRO A 69 -15.19 -15.86 15.98
N GLU A 70 -13.93 -16.25 16.17
CA GLU A 70 -12.89 -16.30 15.12
C GLU A 70 -13.33 -17.05 13.85
N PRO A 71 -13.96 -18.25 13.90
CA PRO A 71 -14.41 -18.94 12.70
C PRO A 71 -15.44 -18.14 11.88
N VAL A 72 -16.33 -17.40 12.56
CA VAL A 72 -17.35 -16.57 11.92
C VAL A 72 -16.69 -15.36 11.23
N ARG A 73 -15.76 -14.68 11.92
CA ARG A 73 -15.01 -13.56 11.33
C ARG A 73 -14.24 -14.00 10.10
N ARG A 74 -13.54 -15.14 10.20
CA ARG A 74 -12.78 -15.73 9.10
C ARG A 74 -13.67 -16.02 7.88
N ALA A 75 -14.82 -16.65 8.09
CA ALA A 75 -15.77 -16.94 7.02
C ALA A 75 -16.33 -15.66 6.37
N ALA A 76 -16.62 -14.63 7.17
CA ALA A 76 -17.10 -13.34 6.67
C ALA A 76 -16.04 -12.61 5.83
N VAL A 77 -14.80 -12.54 6.31
CA VAL A 77 -13.65 -11.94 5.60
C VAL A 77 -13.38 -12.68 4.29
N SER A 78 -13.31 -14.01 4.35
CA SER A 78 -13.05 -14.85 3.17
C SER A 78 -14.14 -14.70 2.11
N ARG A 79 -15.41 -14.67 2.52
CA ARG A 79 -16.54 -14.45 1.60
C ARG A 79 -16.49 -13.06 0.96
N ALA A 80 -16.18 -12.02 1.74
CA ALA A 80 -16.08 -10.67 1.21
C ALA A 80 -14.92 -10.54 0.21
N ALA A 81 -13.75 -11.09 0.56
CA ALA A 81 -12.59 -11.12 -0.33
C ALA A 81 -12.89 -11.89 -1.63
N GLY A 82 -13.53 -13.05 -1.53
CA GLY A 82 -13.94 -13.84 -2.71
C GLY A 82 -14.88 -13.08 -3.64
N ARG A 83 -15.75 -12.20 -3.13
CA ARG A 83 -16.65 -11.36 -3.95
C ARG A 83 -15.94 -10.25 -4.71
N VAL A 84 -14.84 -9.73 -4.16
CA VAL A 84 -14.06 -8.65 -4.80
C VAL A 84 -12.83 -9.16 -5.55
N ALA A 85 -12.44 -10.42 -5.36
CA ALA A 85 -11.38 -11.04 -6.14
C ALA A 85 -11.77 -11.18 -7.62
N LEU A 86 -10.79 -11.16 -8.51
CA LEU A 86 -10.96 -11.47 -9.93
C LEU A 86 -11.29 -12.96 -10.09
N THR A 87 -12.19 -13.26 -11.01
CA THR A 87 -12.43 -14.64 -11.46
C THR A 87 -11.40 -15.03 -12.53
N MET A 88 -11.28 -16.33 -12.83
CA MET A 88 -10.42 -16.82 -13.91
C MET A 88 -10.70 -16.12 -15.25
N ALA A 89 -11.98 -15.96 -15.63
CA ALA A 89 -12.36 -15.30 -16.87
C ALA A 89 -11.97 -13.81 -16.86
N GLN A 90 -12.11 -13.14 -15.72
CA GLN A 90 -11.72 -11.74 -15.57
C GLN A 90 -10.20 -11.53 -15.67
N VAL A 91 -9.39 -12.54 -15.36
CA VAL A 91 -7.93 -12.45 -15.52
C VAL A 91 -7.54 -12.31 -16.98
N ASP A 92 -8.26 -12.97 -17.89
CA ASP A 92 -8.05 -12.88 -19.34
C ASP A 92 -8.39 -11.46 -19.88
N GLU A 93 -9.20 -10.69 -19.15
CA GLU A 93 -9.62 -9.32 -19.50
C GLU A 93 -8.76 -8.22 -18.85
N VAL A 94 -7.70 -8.59 -18.12
CA VAL A 94 -6.79 -7.62 -17.49
C VAL A 94 -5.92 -6.95 -18.54
N ASP A 95 -5.95 -5.61 -18.55
CA ASP A 95 -5.08 -4.76 -19.36
C ASP A 95 -4.28 -3.82 -18.44
N ALA A 96 -2.97 -4.06 -18.33
CA ALA A 96 -2.05 -3.29 -17.51
C ALA A 96 -1.86 -1.85 -18.01
N ALA A 97 -2.00 -1.59 -19.31
CA ALA A 97 -1.95 -0.23 -19.86
C ALA A 97 -3.19 0.57 -19.47
N ARG A 98 -4.37 -0.07 -19.43
CA ARG A 98 -5.61 0.54 -18.92
C ARG A 98 -5.54 0.81 -17.42
N VAL A 99 -4.88 -0.04 -16.64
CA VAL A 99 -4.59 0.24 -15.21
C VAL A 99 -3.72 1.48 -15.07
N ALA A 100 -2.65 1.62 -15.86
CA ALA A 100 -1.79 2.80 -15.84
C ALA A 100 -2.58 4.08 -16.20
N ARG A 101 -3.46 4.01 -17.21
CA ARG A 101 -4.37 5.12 -17.58
C ARG A 101 -5.30 5.49 -16.42
N TRP A 102 -5.91 4.49 -15.79
CA TRP A 102 -6.80 4.71 -14.65
C TRP A 102 -6.10 5.42 -13.48
N PHE A 103 -4.82 5.12 -13.20
CA PHE A 103 -4.05 5.82 -12.17
C PHE A 103 -3.82 7.30 -12.51
N VAL A 104 -3.40 7.62 -13.74
CA VAL A 104 -3.16 9.03 -14.13
C VAL A 104 -4.45 9.84 -14.19
N ASP A 105 -5.57 9.21 -14.56
CA ASP A 105 -6.90 9.85 -14.59
C ASP A 105 -7.41 10.25 -13.19
N GLN A 106 -6.79 9.75 -12.11
CA GLN A 106 -7.13 10.17 -10.75
C GLN A 106 -6.68 11.60 -10.45
N TYR A 107 -5.71 12.16 -11.18
CA TYR A 107 -5.09 13.44 -10.86
C TYR A 107 -5.82 14.64 -11.49
N PRO A 108 -5.84 15.80 -10.81
CA PRO A 108 -6.33 17.06 -11.40
C PRO A 108 -5.66 17.40 -12.74
N ARG A 109 -6.40 18.01 -13.66
CA ARG A 109 -5.87 18.44 -14.95
C ARG A 109 -5.13 19.77 -14.80
N GLN A 110 -3.93 19.75 -14.22
CA GLN A 110 -3.05 20.90 -14.07
C GLN A 110 -1.61 20.58 -14.47
N ARG A 111 -0.73 21.59 -14.48
CA ARG A 111 0.71 21.35 -14.60
C ARG A 111 1.33 21.16 -13.21
N TYR A 112 2.35 20.31 -13.13
CA TYR A 112 3.02 19.95 -11.88
C TYR A 112 4.48 20.37 -11.87
N PRO A 113 5.01 20.83 -10.72
CA PRO A 113 6.41 21.20 -10.55
C PRO A 113 7.32 19.97 -10.38
N GLY A 114 6.81 18.75 -10.55
CA GLY A 114 7.56 17.50 -10.41
C GLY A 114 6.61 16.30 -10.40
N VAL A 115 7.17 15.13 -10.14
CA VAL A 115 6.42 13.89 -9.92
C VAL A 115 7.23 12.96 -9.01
N LEU A 116 6.54 12.23 -8.14
CA LEU A 116 7.11 11.04 -7.52
C LEU A 116 6.62 9.81 -8.29
N ILE A 117 7.49 8.84 -8.50
CA ILE A 117 7.17 7.60 -9.20
C ILE A 117 7.84 6.43 -8.49
N GLY A 118 7.23 5.24 -8.39
CA GLY A 118 7.92 4.07 -7.83
C GLY A 118 7.12 3.21 -6.86
N SER A 119 7.82 2.63 -5.88
CA SER A 119 7.26 1.71 -4.89
C SER A 119 6.18 2.38 -4.02
N PRO A 120 5.12 1.65 -3.65
CA PRO A 120 4.08 2.17 -2.75
C PRO A 120 4.63 2.44 -1.35
N HIS A 121 4.45 3.68 -0.87
CA HIS A 121 4.87 4.08 0.48
C HIS A 121 4.05 5.28 0.99
N GLY A 122 3.51 5.22 2.21
CA GLY A 122 2.69 6.31 2.77
C GLY A 122 3.47 7.62 2.95
N ALA A 123 4.74 7.54 3.38
CA ALA A 123 5.60 8.73 3.43
C ALA A 123 5.90 9.32 2.04
N ALA A 124 5.88 8.54 0.95
CA ALA A 124 5.99 9.07 -0.40
C ALA A 124 4.71 9.83 -0.80
N ALA A 125 3.53 9.39 -0.36
CA ALA A 125 2.28 10.13 -0.56
C ALA A 125 2.29 11.47 0.21
N HIS A 126 2.80 11.50 1.45
CA HIS A 126 3.00 12.75 2.19
C HIS A 126 4.01 13.67 1.47
N LEU A 127 5.17 13.16 1.09
CA LEU A 127 6.17 13.92 0.34
C LEU A 127 5.58 14.51 -0.95
N ALA A 128 4.82 13.73 -1.72
CA ALA A 128 4.16 14.18 -2.93
C ALA A 128 3.19 15.35 -2.65
N VAL A 129 2.44 15.28 -1.55
CA VAL A 129 1.51 16.34 -1.14
C VAL A 129 2.24 17.60 -0.67
N ALA A 130 3.31 17.45 0.13
CA ALA A 130 4.15 18.59 0.53
C ALA A 130 4.74 19.32 -0.68
N LEU A 131 5.15 18.59 -1.71
CA LEU A 131 5.70 19.13 -2.96
C LEU A 131 4.62 19.64 -3.94
N GLY A 132 3.34 19.32 -3.72
CA GLY A 132 2.27 19.64 -4.67
C GLY A 132 2.34 18.86 -5.99
N VAL A 133 2.85 17.62 -5.97
CA VAL A 133 3.08 16.78 -7.14
C VAL A 133 2.31 15.45 -7.07
N PRO A 134 2.02 14.80 -8.21
CA PRO A 134 1.42 13.47 -8.24
C PRO A 134 2.41 12.40 -7.77
N TRP A 135 1.87 11.25 -7.33
CA TRP A 135 2.63 10.04 -7.03
C TRP A 135 2.17 8.89 -7.94
N LEU A 136 3.02 8.40 -8.83
CA LEU A 136 2.67 7.34 -9.77
C LEU A 136 3.27 5.99 -9.32
N PRO A 137 2.45 4.94 -9.10
CA PRO A 137 2.97 3.65 -8.71
C PRO A 137 3.76 2.99 -9.86
N ALA A 138 4.83 2.23 -9.55
CA ALA A 138 5.55 1.39 -10.51
C ALA A 138 4.95 -0.02 -10.68
N GLY A 139 3.88 -0.32 -9.94
CA GLY A 139 3.15 -1.57 -10.01
C GLY A 139 1.82 -1.51 -9.27
N PHE A 140 1.04 -2.58 -9.34
CA PHE A 140 -0.25 -2.69 -8.70
C PHE A 140 -0.51 -4.13 -8.26
N GLU A 141 -1.43 -4.31 -7.32
CA GLU A 141 -1.77 -5.64 -6.82
C GLU A 141 -3.16 -6.05 -7.27
N MET A 142 -3.28 -7.34 -7.52
CA MET A 142 -4.52 -8.03 -7.83
C MET A 142 -4.73 -9.16 -6.83
N SER A 143 -6.00 -9.46 -6.58
CA SER A 143 -6.39 -10.67 -5.85
C SER A 143 -7.27 -11.49 -6.76
N VAL A 144 -6.90 -12.75 -6.97
CA VAL A 144 -7.62 -13.67 -7.85
C VAL A 144 -8.19 -14.81 -7.02
N HIS A 145 -9.39 -15.25 -7.34
CA HIS A 145 -10.06 -16.31 -6.61
C HIS A 145 -9.28 -17.64 -6.66
N TRP A 146 -9.18 -18.32 -5.52
CA TRP A 146 -8.59 -19.65 -5.40
C TRP A 146 -9.60 -20.63 -4.81
N THR A 147 -10.37 -21.27 -5.71
CA THR A 147 -11.37 -22.27 -5.30
C THR A 147 -10.68 -23.50 -4.75
N GLY A 148 -11.10 -23.96 -3.56
CA GLY A 148 -10.48 -25.11 -2.90
C GLY A 148 -9.08 -24.82 -2.32
N GLY A 149 -8.70 -23.55 -2.26
CA GLY A 149 -7.43 -23.13 -1.70
C GLY A 149 -7.26 -23.45 -0.22
N ALA A 150 -6.00 -23.47 0.21
CA ALA A 150 -5.64 -23.69 1.61
C ALA A 150 -4.45 -22.82 2.00
N VAL A 151 -4.56 -22.16 3.15
CA VAL A 151 -3.54 -21.24 3.66
C VAL A 151 -2.20 -21.94 3.92
N ASP A 152 -2.23 -23.24 4.20
CA ASP A 152 -1.10 -24.08 4.55
C ASP A 152 -0.49 -24.84 3.37
N ARG A 153 -0.95 -24.63 2.12
CA ARG A 153 -0.44 -25.32 0.92
C ARG A 153 0.23 -24.36 -0.08
N PRO A 154 1.44 -23.86 0.20
CA PRO A 154 2.16 -22.96 -0.70
C PRO A 154 2.45 -23.56 -2.09
N ALA A 155 2.74 -24.87 -2.18
CA ALA A 155 2.96 -25.53 -3.47
C ALA A 155 1.70 -25.53 -4.37
N ALA A 156 0.53 -25.86 -3.80
CA ALA A 156 -0.74 -25.80 -4.53
C ALA A 156 -1.12 -24.36 -4.92
N ALA A 157 -0.77 -23.38 -4.08
CA ALA A 157 -0.95 -21.98 -4.42
C ALA A 157 -0.10 -21.60 -5.65
N LEU A 158 1.17 -22.02 -5.68
CA LEU A 158 2.07 -21.82 -6.81
C LEU A 158 1.49 -22.43 -8.11
N GLU A 159 1.08 -23.69 -8.09
CA GLU A 159 0.49 -24.36 -9.26
C GLU A 159 -0.73 -23.61 -9.80
N HIS A 160 -1.65 -23.19 -8.94
CA HIS A 160 -2.81 -22.39 -9.35
C HIS A 160 -2.39 -21.04 -9.92
N GLY A 161 -1.39 -20.40 -9.30
CA GLY A 161 -0.87 -19.11 -9.72
C GLY A 161 -0.11 -19.14 -11.03
N GLU A 162 0.50 -20.27 -11.42
CA GLU A 162 1.13 -20.43 -12.74
C GLU A 162 0.11 -20.38 -13.87
N VAL A 163 -1.05 -21.04 -13.69
CA VAL A 163 -2.15 -20.99 -14.65
C VAL A 163 -2.66 -19.55 -14.79
N LEU A 164 -2.76 -18.82 -13.68
CA LEU A 164 -3.14 -17.41 -13.67
C LEU A 164 -2.12 -16.51 -14.36
N ALA A 165 -0.84 -16.72 -14.05
CA ALA A 165 0.24 -15.92 -14.60
C ALA A 165 0.37 -16.09 -16.11
N ALA A 166 0.28 -17.33 -16.61
CA ALA A 166 0.31 -17.61 -18.04
C ALA A 166 -0.79 -16.87 -18.80
N ARG A 167 -2.02 -16.88 -18.28
CA ARG A 167 -3.17 -16.17 -18.85
C ARG A 167 -2.97 -14.67 -18.87
N LEU A 168 -2.56 -14.09 -17.73
CA LEU A 168 -2.40 -12.65 -17.62
C LEU A 168 -1.25 -12.14 -18.51
N LEU A 169 -0.11 -12.83 -18.49
CA LEU A 169 1.08 -12.43 -19.24
C LEU A 169 0.90 -12.56 -20.76
N ALA A 170 0.01 -13.43 -21.23
CA ALA A 170 -0.31 -13.54 -22.66
C ALA A 170 -0.83 -12.21 -23.25
N GLY A 171 -1.60 -11.44 -22.49
CA GLY A 171 -2.08 -10.11 -22.87
C GLY A 171 -1.23 -8.94 -22.35
N ASN A 172 -0.25 -9.21 -21.47
CA ASN A 172 0.51 -8.18 -20.77
C ASN A 172 2.02 -8.56 -20.71
N PRO A 173 2.73 -8.63 -21.85
CA PRO A 173 4.14 -9.03 -21.86
C PRO A 173 5.08 -8.04 -21.13
N ASP A 174 4.64 -6.79 -20.99
CA ASP A 174 5.39 -5.70 -20.38
C ASP A 174 5.24 -5.63 -18.85
N VAL A 175 4.63 -6.64 -18.21
CA VAL A 175 4.60 -6.73 -16.75
C VAL A 175 5.35 -7.97 -16.25
N HIS A 176 5.90 -7.85 -15.05
CA HIS A 176 6.39 -8.97 -14.26
C HIS A 176 5.42 -9.23 -13.11
N LEU A 177 5.01 -10.48 -12.94
CA LEU A 177 4.13 -10.92 -11.87
C LEU A 177 4.91 -11.58 -10.74
N ARG A 178 4.80 -10.99 -9.55
CA ARG A 178 5.18 -11.62 -8.29
C ARG A 178 3.93 -12.19 -7.64
N GLN A 179 3.82 -13.51 -7.59
CA GLN A 179 2.86 -14.19 -6.74
C GLN A 179 3.38 -14.26 -5.31
N VAL A 180 2.55 -13.87 -4.34
CA VAL A 180 2.91 -13.85 -2.93
C VAL A 180 1.99 -14.76 -2.12
N HIS A 181 2.57 -15.77 -1.46
CA HIS A 181 1.87 -16.62 -0.50
C HIS A 181 2.35 -16.32 0.92
N CYS A 182 1.66 -15.43 1.63
CA CYS A 182 2.06 -15.02 2.98
C CYS A 182 0.88 -15.07 3.97
N PRO A 183 0.75 -16.16 4.75
CA PRO A 183 -0.30 -16.27 5.77
C PRO A 183 -0.13 -15.23 6.90
N ALA A 184 1.08 -14.76 7.16
CA ALA A 184 1.36 -13.80 8.22
C ALA A 184 0.85 -12.38 7.93
N SER A 185 0.91 -11.92 6.67
CA SER A 185 0.43 -10.58 6.27
C SER A 185 -1.00 -10.59 5.73
N ARG A 186 -1.41 -11.66 5.03
CA ARG A 186 -2.74 -11.75 4.39
C ARG A 186 -3.75 -12.56 5.19
N GLY A 187 -3.30 -13.20 6.26
CA GLY A 187 -4.17 -13.95 7.15
C GLY A 187 -4.91 -15.09 6.41
N PRO A 188 -6.20 -15.30 6.73
CA PRO A 188 -7.02 -16.31 6.07
C PRO A 188 -7.24 -16.10 4.57
N LEU A 189 -7.02 -14.87 4.05
CA LEU A 189 -7.22 -14.55 2.63
C LEU A 189 -6.30 -15.35 1.71
N THR A 190 -5.13 -15.73 2.24
CA THR A 190 -4.15 -16.58 1.58
C THR A 190 -4.73 -17.94 1.17
N GLY A 191 -5.75 -18.45 1.87
CA GLY A 191 -6.40 -19.71 1.54
C GLY A 191 -7.59 -19.60 0.58
N VAL A 192 -8.00 -18.39 0.19
CA VAL A 192 -9.17 -18.18 -0.70
C VAL A 192 -8.86 -17.32 -1.92
N THR A 193 -7.70 -16.70 -1.94
CA THR A 193 -7.23 -15.88 -3.06
C THR A 193 -5.73 -16.06 -3.29
N VAL A 194 -5.32 -15.98 -4.55
CA VAL A 194 -3.92 -15.77 -4.93
C VAL A 194 -3.67 -14.26 -5.02
N SER A 195 -2.61 -13.80 -4.36
CA SER A 195 -2.16 -12.40 -4.44
C SER A 195 -1.06 -12.27 -5.48
N LEU A 196 -1.28 -11.36 -6.44
CA LEU A 196 -0.34 -11.05 -7.52
C LEU A 196 0.05 -9.58 -7.42
N ALA A 197 1.34 -9.29 -7.30
CA ALA A 197 1.91 -7.96 -7.49
C ALA A 197 2.47 -7.86 -8.92
N ALA A 198 1.80 -7.07 -9.76
CA ALA A 198 2.24 -6.76 -11.11
C ALA A 198 3.14 -5.52 -11.09
N ARG A 199 4.30 -5.61 -11.72
CA ARG A 199 5.23 -4.50 -11.90
C ARG A 199 5.42 -4.26 -13.38
N TRP A 200 5.33 -3.02 -13.82
CA TRP A 200 5.67 -2.72 -15.22
C TRP A 200 7.18 -2.88 -15.42
N ARG A 201 7.57 -3.43 -16.56
CA ARG A 201 8.97 -3.61 -16.99
C ARG A 201 9.51 -2.44 -17.79
N ALA A 202 8.63 -1.52 -18.19
CA ALA A 202 8.95 -0.29 -18.89
C ALA A 202 7.98 0.80 -18.45
N LEU A 203 8.29 2.07 -18.74
CA LEU A 203 7.39 3.17 -18.43
C LEU A 203 6.11 3.07 -19.29
N PRO A 204 4.91 2.92 -18.69
CA PRO A 204 3.68 2.77 -19.47
C PRO A 204 3.40 3.97 -20.38
N ALA A 205 2.76 3.75 -21.52
CA ALA A 205 2.42 4.83 -22.46
C ALA A 205 1.58 5.94 -21.80
N ALA A 206 0.61 5.57 -20.95
CA ALA A 206 -0.19 6.53 -20.21
C ALA A 206 0.64 7.41 -19.27
N TYR A 207 1.68 6.85 -18.64
CA TYR A 207 2.60 7.63 -17.81
C TYR A 207 3.47 8.54 -18.66
N THR A 208 4.05 8.01 -19.74
CA THR A 208 4.85 8.80 -20.70
C THR A 208 4.09 10.03 -21.20
N GLN A 209 2.81 9.85 -21.58
CA GLN A 209 1.94 10.94 -22.02
C GLN A 209 1.61 11.90 -20.87
N PHE A 210 1.20 11.37 -19.71
CA PHE A 210 0.92 12.20 -18.54
C PHE A 210 2.11 13.08 -18.16
N LEU A 211 3.31 12.51 -18.10
CA LEU A 211 4.52 13.25 -17.76
C LEU A 211 4.84 14.33 -18.80
N ALA A 212 4.69 14.01 -20.10
CA ALA A 212 4.91 14.97 -21.19
C ALA A 212 3.91 16.15 -21.14
N ASP A 213 2.65 15.86 -20.87
CA ASP A 213 1.56 16.85 -20.94
C ASP A 213 1.46 17.67 -19.65
N ARG A 214 1.89 17.12 -18.51
CA ARG A 214 1.59 17.66 -17.18
C ARG A 214 2.81 18.16 -16.42
N LEU A 215 4.03 17.74 -16.74
CA LEU A 215 5.19 18.32 -16.07
C LEU A 215 5.51 19.72 -16.61
N THR A 216 5.89 20.62 -15.70
CA THR A 216 6.53 21.89 -16.09
C THR A 216 7.93 21.61 -16.64
N PRO A 217 8.44 22.40 -17.59
CA PRO A 217 9.79 22.20 -18.13
C PRO A 217 10.85 22.13 -17.02
N GLY A 218 11.77 21.17 -17.10
CA GLY A 218 12.82 20.98 -16.09
C GLY A 218 12.35 20.45 -14.72
N ALA A 219 11.06 20.14 -14.56
CA ALA A 219 10.52 19.60 -13.32
C ALA A 219 11.18 18.25 -12.95
N PRO A 220 11.59 18.03 -11.68
CA PRO A 220 12.22 16.79 -11.27
C PRO A 220 11.28 15.58 -11.26
N VAL A 221 11.86 14.43 -11.62
CA VAL A 221 11.26 13.10 -11.47
C VAL A 221 11.95 12.41 -10.29
N VAL A 222 11.21 12.13 -9.22
CA VAL A 222 11.75 11.45 -8.04
C VAL A 222 11.31 9.98 -8.04
N LEU A 223 12.24 9.07 -8.33
CA LEU A 223 12.01 7.64 -8.30
C LEU A 223 12.21 7.09 -6.88
N VAL A 224 11.15 6.66 -6.22
CA VAL A 224 11.19 6.00 -4.90
C VAL A 224 11.28 4.49 -5.09
N ARG A 225 12.35 3.86 -4.59
CA ARG A 225 12.60 2.43 -4.78
C ARG A 225 12.75 1.73 -3.44
N ASP A 226 11.84 0.80 -3.15
CA ASP A 226 12.01 -0.17 -2.08
C ASP A 226 13.18 -1.12 -2.41
N ALA A 227 14.17 -1.18 -1.52
CA ALA A 227 15.38 -1.97 -1.68
C ALA A 227 15.33 -3.30 -0.93
N ARG A 228 14.21 -3.62 -0.25
CA ARG A 228 14.05 -4.88 0.47
C ARG A 228 14.13 -6.05 -0.50
N THR A 229 14.89 -7.06 -0.10
CA THR A 229 15.01 -8.32 -0.81
C THR A 229 14.28 -9.44 -0.07
N TRP A 230 14.01 -10.52 -0.80
CA TRP A 230 13.33 -11.70 -0.28
C TRP A 230 13.76 -12.95 -1.06
N PRO A 231 13.69 -14.16 -0.48
CA PRO A 231 13.85 -15.41 -1.23
C PRO A 231 12.74 -15.58 -2.25
N VAL A 232 13.14 -15.96 -3.46
CA VAL A 232 12.30 -15.93 -4.65
C VAL A 232 12.50 -17.22 -5.43
N LEU A 233 11.39 -17.78 -5.91
CA LEU A 233 11.38 -18.79 -6.95
C LEU A 233 11.02 -18.13 -8.28
N GLU A 234 11.92 -18.13 -9.25
CA GLU A 234 11.65 -17.68 -10.62
C GLU A 234 10.94 -18.79 -11.40
N ARG A 235 9.87 -18.45 -12.12
CA ARG A 235 9.06 -19.40 -12.91
C ARG A 235 8.84 -18.86 -14.31
N GLY A 236 9.68 -19.32 -15.24
CA GLY A 236 9.60 -18.89 -16.63
C GLY A 236 9.72 -17.37 -16.82
N PRO A 237 9.46 -16.87 -18.03
CA PRO A 237 9.55 -15.43 -18.31
C PRO A 237 8.41 -14.64 -17.66
N GLY A 238 8.73 -13.80 -16.67
CA GLY A 238 7.79 -12.80 -16.13
C GLY A 238 6.84 -13.26 -15.05
N HIS A 239 7.00 -14.48 -14.54
CA HIS A 239 6.33 -14.93 -13.33
C HIS A 239 7.35 -15.40 -12.30
N SER A 240 7.05 -15.12 -11.04
CA SER A 240 7.91 -15.43 -9.93
C SER A 240 7.08 -15.57 -8.67
N PHE A 241 7.53 -16.39 -7.74
CA PHE A 241 6.80 -16.77 -6.54
C PHE A 241 7.63 -16.44 -5.30
N GLN A 242 6.96 -16.01 -4.24
CA GLN A 242 7.58 -15.84 -2.93
C GLN A 242 6.66 -16.38 -1.84
N VAL A 243 7.26 -17.09 -0.88
CA VAL A 243 6.62 -17.49 0.37
C VAL A 243 6.98 -16.46 1.42
N GLY A 244 5.98 -15.89 2.08
CA GLY A 244 6.18 -14.77 2.97
C GLY A 244 6.34 -13.43 2.25
N CYS A 245 6.56 -12.38 3.03
CA CYS A 245 6.87 -11.05 2.51
C CYS A 245 7.49 -10.16 3.58
N PRO A 246 8.24 -9.10 3.21
CA PRO A 246 8.84 -8.19 4.18
C PRO A 246 7.83 -7.52 5.10
N ALA A 247 6.64 -7.19 4.58
CA ALA A 247 5.54 -6.58 5.33
C ALA A 247 4.86 -7.55 6.33
N SER A 248 5.36 -8.76 6.54
CA SER A 248 4.77 -9.73 7.48
C SER A 248 5.25 -9.56 8.92
N GLY A 249 6.39 -8.88 9.12
CA GLY A 249 7.06 -8.78 10.41
C GLY A 249 7.81 -10.05 10.83
N LEU A 250 7.88 -11.05 9.95
CA LEU A 250 8.70 -12.24 10.09
C LEU A 250 9.90 -12.16 9.13
N ASP A 251 10.97 -12.85 9.48
CA ASP A 251 12.13 -13.01 8.60
C ASP A 251 11.94 -14.21 7.66
N PRO A 252 12.69 -14.30 6.54
CA PRO A 252 12.51 -15.40 5.61
C PRO A 252 12.67 -16.79 6.24
N VAL A 253 13.60 -16.92 7.20
CA VAL A 253 13.84 -18.16 7.95
C VAL A 253 12.62 -18.60 8.76
N ASP A 254 11.76 -17.67 9.18
CA ASP A 254 10.57 -17.99 9.96
C ASP A 254 9.51 -18.72 9.13
N PHE A 255 9.61 -18.75 7.81
CA PHE A 255 8.70 -19.51 6.94
C PHE A 255 9.15 -20.97 6.69
N HIS A 256 10.21 -21.41 7.38
CA HIS A 256 10.64 -22.80 7.39
C HIS A 256 9.59 -23.71 8.09
N PRO A 257 9.36 -24.95 7.63
CA PRO A 257 8.39 -25.88 8.25
C PRO A 257 8.55 -26.06 9.77
N ASP A 258 9.79 -26.08 10.27
CA ASP A 258 10.08 -26.27 11.70
C ASP A 258 9.84 -25.02 12.58
N SER A 259 9.64 -23.86 11.95
CA SER A 259 9.51 -22.59 12.64
C SER A 259 8.33 -22.58 13.61
N HIS A 260 8.62 -22.21 14.87
CA HIS A 260 7.56 -22.01 15.86
C HIS A 260 6.67 -20.80 15.51
N ALA A 261 7.27 -19.73 14.94
CA ALA A 261 6.54 -18.54 14.54
C ALA A 261 5.51 -18.86 13.44
N LEU A 262 5.91 -19.61 12.41
CA LEU A 262 4.99 -20.07 11.37
C LEU A 262 3.88 -20.96 11.91
N ARG A 263 4.21 -21.93 12.79
CA ARG A 263 3.20 -22.78 13.43
C ARG A 263 2.15 -21.96 14.16
N GLN A 264 2.55 -20.90 14.85
CA GLN A 264 1.61 -20.00 15.53
C GLN A 264 0.75 -19.21 14.54
N VAL A 265 1.35 -18.69 13.45
CA VAL A 265 0.63 -17.99 12.39
C VAL A 265 -0.39 -18.90 11.72
N LEU A 266 0.02 -20.08 11.23
CA LEU A 266 -0.87 -21.02 10.55
C LEU A 266 -2.06 -21.41 11.42
N ARG A 267 -1.83 -21.75 12.70
CA ARG A 267 -2.91 -22.03 13.65
C ARG A 267 -3.87 -20.86 13.81
N SER A 268 -3.39 -19.62 13.87
CA SER A 268 -4.26 -18.44 14.06
C SER A 268 -5.15 -18.17 12.84
N VAL A 269 -4.67 -18.52 11.63
CA VAL A 269 -5.40 -18.32 10.37
C VAL A 269 -6.16 -19.56 9.89
N GLY A 270 -6.04 -20.69 10.62
CA GLY A 270 -6.78 -21.93 10.34
C GLY A 270 -6.08 -22.95 9.46
N GLY A 271 -4.76 -22.83 9.29
CA GLY A 271 -3.93 -23.82 8.62
C GLY A 271 -3.27 -24.79 9.60
N ASP A 272 -2.71 -25.85 9.03
CA ASP A 272 -1.94 -26.87 9.71
C ASP A 272 -0.48 -26.84 9.21
N ALA A 273 0.47 -26.68 10.13
CA ALA A 273 1.88 -26.65 9.78
C ALA A 273 2.41 -28.00 9.27
N ALA A 274 1.76 -29.12 9.61
CA ALA A 274 2.13 -30.43 9.09
C ALA A 274 1.92 -30.55 7.56
N ARG A 275 1.14 -29.64 6.97
CA ARG A 275 0.89 -29.57 5.52
C ARG A 275 1.73 -28.52 4.81
N TRP A 276 2.59 -27.81 5.55
CA TRP A 276 3.39 -26.72 5.03
C TRP A 276 4.64 -27.24 4.32
N GLU A 277 4.54 -27.36 3.00
CA GLU A 277 5.62 -27.78 2.12
C GLU A 277 5.93 -26.65 1.13
N PRO A 278 6.78 -25.67 1.52
CA PRO A 278 7.16 -24.57 0.63
C PRO A 278 8.06 -25.10 -0.49
N PRO A 279 7.92 -24.61 -1.73
CA PRO A 279 8.83 -25.00 -2.81
C PRO A 279 10.25 -24.50 -2.52
N GLU A 280 11.24 -25.11 -3.17
CA GLU A 280 12.62 -24.64 -3.10
C GLU A 280 12.76 -23.29 -3.81
N MET A 281 13.49 -22.34 -3.20
CA MET A 281 13.68 -21.00 -3.74
C MET A 281 14.92 -20.97 -4.64
N SER A 282 14.81 -20.42 -5.84
CA SER A 282 15.93 -20.37 -6.81
C SER A 282 16.86 -19.18 -6.61
N VAL A 283 16.36 -18.08 -6.04
CA VAL A 283 17.10 -16.84 -5.80
C VAL A 283 17.01 -16.50 -4.30
N PRO A 284 18.12 -16.60 -3.54
CA PRO A 284 18.09 -16.32 -2.10
C PRO A 284 17.75 -14.87 -1.74
N SER A 285 18.08 -13.92 -2.61
CA SER A 285 17.93 -12.48 -2.36
C SER A 285 17.53 -11.75 -3.65
N GLY A 286 16.26 -11.89 -4.04
CA GLY A 286 15.65 -11.15 -5.15
C GLY A 286 14.90 -9.91 -4.65
N ALA A 287 14.55 -8.98 -5.54
CA ALA A 287 13.70 -7.84 -5.16
C ALA A 287 12.32 -8.35 -4.68
N ALA A 288 11.86 -7.86 -3.53
CA ALA A 288 10.56 -8.20 -2.95
C ALA A 288 9.38 -7.70 -3.80
N GLU A 289 8.15 -8.01 -3.38
CA GLU A 289 6.94 -7.79 -4.17
C GLU A 289 6.67 -6.33 -4.56
N HIS A 290 7.14 -5.37 -3.75
CA HIS A 290 6.99 -3.94 -3.99
C HIS A 290 8.24 -3.27 -4.57
N GLY A 291 9.26 -4.04 -4.94
CA GLY A 291 10.44 -3.53 -5.64
C GLY A 291 10.07 -2.93 -7.01
N VAL A 292 10.96 -2.11 -7.57
CA VAL A 292 10.81 -1.55 -8.92
C VAL A 292 11.59 -2.42 -9.92
N ASP A 293 10.97 -2.72 -11.07
CA ASP A 293 11.64 -3.42 -12.16
C ASP A 293 12.77 -2.57 -12.75
N SER A 294 13.93 -3.18 -13.07
CA SER A 294 15.08 -2.45 -13.59
C SER A 294 14.80 -1.81 -14.96
N GLY A 295 13.97 -2.44 -15.80
CA GLY A 295 13.58 -1.88 -17.08
C GLY A 295 12.69 -0.65 -16.93
N PHE A 296 11.82 -0.62 -15.93
CA PHE A 296 10.99 0.55 -15.61
C PHE A 296 11.85 1.73 -15.16
N GLU A 297 12.81 1.47 -14.27
CA GLU A 297 13.77 2.48 -13.82
C GLU A 297 14.60 3.04 -14.99
N LEU A 298 15.11 2.16 -15.84
CA LEU A 298 15.86 2.55 -17.04
C LEU A 298 15.00 3.40 -17.98
N ALA A 299 13.78 2.97 -18.25
CA ALA A 299 12.85 3.70 -19.11
C ALA A 299 12.49 5.08 -18.55
N ALA A 300 12.29 5.20 -17.23
CA ALA A 300 12.05 6.48 -16.56
C ALA A 300 13.26 7.42 -16.66
N ARG A 301 14.47 6.90 -16.45
CA ARG A 301 15.73 7.64 -16.60
C ARG A 301 15.93 8.14 -18.03
N ASP A 302 15.75 7.25 -19.00
CA ASP A 302 15.96 7.59 -20.40
C ASP A 302 14.88 8.57 -20.90
N TRP A 303 13.63 8.44 -20.43
CA TRP A 303 12.58 9.42 -20.69
C TRP A 303 12.93 10.79 -20.11
N ALA A 304 13.36 10.84 -18.84
CA ALA A 304 13.69 12.08 -18.15
C ALA A 304 14.87 12.78 -18.83
N ALA A 305 15.94 12.05 -19.17
CA ALA A 305 17.10 12.59 -19.87
C ALA A 305 16.74 13.18 -21.25
N ARG A 306 15.95 12.45 -22.06
CA ARG A 306 15.52 12.93 -23.39
C ARG A 306 14.61 14.16 -23.34
N ARG A 307 13.96 14.41 -22.21
CA ARG A 307 13.01 15.50 -22.00
C ARG A 307 13.56 16.57 -21.05
N GLU A 308 14.84 16.50 -20.73
CA GLU A 308 15.57 17.46 -19.89
C GLU A 308 14.96 17.63 -18.49
N HIS A 309 14.41 16.54 -17.94
CA HIS A 309 13.97 16.48 -16.55
C HIS A 309 15.06 15.83 -15.69
N PRO A 310 15.48 16.44 -14.57
CA PRO A 310 16.39 15.81 -13.64
C PRO A 310 15.68 14.62 -12.96
N LEU A 311 16.31 13.45 -12.98
CA LEU A 311 15.82 12.28 -12.26
C LEU A 311 16.65 12.06 -10.99
N HIS A 312 15.97 11.99 -9.85
CA HIS A 312 16.55 11.67 -8.56
C HIS A 312 16.04 10.31 -8.09
N ARG A 313 16.92 9.46 -7.59
CA ARG A 313 16.56 8.15 -7.04
C ARG A 313 16.62 8.21 -5.53
N VAL A 314 15.55 7.76 -4.87
CA VAL A 314 15.48 7.59 -3.42
C VAL A 314 15.38 6.09 -3.14
N LEU A 315 16.49 5.49 -2.70
CA LEU A 315 16.56 4.09 -2.33
C LEU A 315 16.18 3.94 -0.85
N VAL A 316 15.16 3.13 -0.60
CA VAL A 316 14.55 2.94 0.72
C VAL A 316 14.92 1.53 1.21
N PRO A 317 15.90 1.38 2.13
CA PRO A 317 16.28 0.05 2.62
C PRO A 317 15.21 -0.58 3.51
N ARG A 318 14.45 0.25 4.22
CA ARG A 318 13.35 -0.12 5.11
C ARG A 318 12.32 1.02 5.10
N PRO A 319 11.01 0.73 5.20
CA PRO A 319 9.97 1.75 5.18
C PRO A 319 10.17 2.88 6.21
N ALA A 320 10.57 2.52 7.44
CA ALA A 320 10.81 3.48 8.52
C ALA A 320 11.85 4.55 8.17
N ALA A 321 12.83 4.24 7.32
CA ALA A 321 13.85 5.21 6.93
C ALA A 321 13.24 6.38 6.14
N LEU A 322 12.33 6.08 5.20
CA LEU A 322 11.65 7.12 4.43
C LEU A 322 10.64 7.87 5.31
N SER A 323 9.93 7.16 6.18
CA SER A 323 9.00 7.79 7.14
C SER A 323 9.69 8.76 8.08
N ALA A 324 10.83 8.39 8.67
CA ALA A 324 11.65 9.27 9.51
C ALA A 324 12.15 10.49 8.73
N GLY A 325 12.75 10.28 7.55
CA GLY A 325 13.26 11.38 6.73
C GLY A 325 12.17 12.37 6.31
N VAL A 326 10.98 11.88 5.92
CA VAL A 326 9.82 12.73 5.59
C VAL A 326 9.25 13.43 6.82
N ALA A 327 9.27 12.79 7.99
CA ALA A 327 8.83 13.43 9.24
C ALA A 327 9.75 14.62 9.59
N ASP A 328 11.07 14.44 9.51
CA ASP A 328 12.04 15.51 9.75
C ASP A 328 11.93 16.62 8.70
N LEU A 329 11.68 16.25 7.44
CA LEU A 329 11.38 17.20 6.37
C LEU A 329 10.14 18.05 6.69
N TYR A 330 9.04 17.41 7.10
CA TYR A 330 7.80 18.12 7.46
C TYR A 330 8.04 19.07 8.62
N ARG A 331 8.79 18.64 9.64
CA ARG A 331 9.13 19.51 10.77
C ARG A 331 9.91 20.75 10.30
N HIS A 332 10.90 20.58 9.43
CA HIS A 332 11.65 21.69 8.85
C HIS A 332 10.75 22.63 8.04
N TRP A 333 9.97 22.08 7.11
CA TRP A 333 9.06 22.83 6.25
C TRP A 333 8.01 23.61 7.03
N LEU A 334 7.38 22.97 8.03
CA LEU A 334 6.38 23.62 8.88
C LEU A 334 6.99 24.78 9.67
N ARG A 335 8.20 24.61 10.23
CA ARG A 335 8.91 25.69 10.94
C ARG A 335 9.31 26.83 10.02
N GLY A 336 9.80 26.53 8.82
CA GLY A 336 10.10 27.53 7.80
C GLY A 336 8.86 28.35 7.40
N ALA A 337 7.68 27.74 7.46
CA ALA A 337 6.39 28.40 7.24
C ALA A 337 5.81 29.09 8.50
N GLY A 338 6.59 29.22 9.59
CA GLY A 338 6.16 29.89 10.83
C GLY A 338 5.26 29.05 11.73
N LYS A 339 5.13 27.74 11.48
CA LYS A 339 4.37 26.81 12.32
C LYS A 339 5.26 26.16 13.37
N THR A 340 4.67 25.48 14.35
CA THR A 340 5.46 24.88 15.45
C THR A 340 6.29 23.68 15.00
N GLY A 341 5.77 22.86 14.08
CA GLY A 341 6.41 21.61 13.64
C GLY A 341 6.60 20.59 14.77
N ASP A 342 5.85 20.72 15.87
CA ASP A 342 6.03 19.93 17.10
C ASP A 342 4.81 19.04 17.45
N ARG A 343 3.87 18.88 16.52
CA ARG A 343 2.72 17.99 16.64
C ARG A 343 2.85 16.86 15.62
N LEU A 344 2.75 15.61 16.07
CA LEU A 344 2.96 14.42 15.25
C LEU A 344 1.68 13.60 15.13
N VAL A 345 1.47 13.02 13.95
CA VAL A 345 0.61 11.84 13.78
C VAL A 345 1.43 10.64 13.32
N VAL A 346 1.25 9.52 14.00
CA VAL A 346 1.74 8.20 13.58
C VAL A 346 0.58 7.46 12.91
N GLU A 347 0.65 7.38 11.59
CA GLU A 347 -0.32 6.69 10.73
C GLU A 347 0.15 5.25 10.46
N CYS A 348 -0.78 4.35 10.13
CA CYS A 348 -0.45 2.95 9.90
C CYS A 348 -1.25 2.38 8.71
N GLY A 349 -0.55 1.73 7.79
CA GLY A 349 -1.12 1.06 6.63
C GLY A 349 -2.00 2.01 5.80
N ARG A 350 -3.29 1.69 5.70
CA ARG A 350 -4.29 2.44 4.93
C ARG A 350 -4.98 3.54 5.72
N LEU A 351 -4.68 3.71 7.01
CA LEU A 351 -5.21 4.79 7.83
C LEU A 351 -4.31 6.02 7.70
N LEU A 352 -4.49 6.77 6.61
CA LEU A 352 -3.79 8.03 6.37
C LEU A 352 -4.68 9.11 5.73
N ASP A 353 -4.36 10.37 5.98
CA ASP A 353 -4.94 11.51 5.28
C ASP A 353 -3.94 12.67 5.14
N PRO A 354 -3.11 12.66 4.08
CA PRO A 354 -2.08 13.68 3.87
C PRO A 354 -2.60 15.12 3.82
N TRP A 355 -3.83 15.33 3.32
CA TRP A 355 -4.43 16.67 3.31
C TRP A 355 -4.70 17.16 4.73
N GLN A 356 -5.34 16.33 5.55
CA GLN A 356 -5.65 16.71 6.93
C GLN A 356 -4.39 16.92 7.77
N VAL A 357 -3.31 16.19 7.48
CA VAL A 357 -1.97 16.42 8.08
C VAL A 357 -1.46 17.82 7.78
N VAL A 358 -1.44 18.23 6.51
CA VAL A 358 -0.99 19.58 6.10
C VAL A 358 -1.92 20.66 6.68
N ARG A 359 -3.23 20.45 6.59
CA ARG A 359 -4.26 21.36 7.12
C ARG A 359 -4.12 21.63 8.62
N ALA A 360 -3.80 20.59 9.38
CA ALA A 360 -3.63 20.67 10.82
C ALA A 360 -2.19 21.06 11.24
N GLY A 361 -1.25 21.21 10.30
CA GLY A 361 0.15 21.52 10.62
C GLY A 361 0.85 20.41 11.39
N LEU A 362 0.56 19.15 11.05
CA LEU A 362 1.13 17.98 11.71
C LEU A 362 2.34 17.44 10.94
N VAL A 363 3.27 16.86 11.68
CA VAL A 363 4.34 16.03 11.14
C VAL A 363 3.79 14.59 10.98
N PRO A 364 3.90 13.95 9.81
CA PRO A 364 3.49 12.57 9.62
C PRO A 364 4.66 11.61 9.85
N TYR A 365 4.38 10.50 10.52
CA TYR A 365 5.20 9.30 10.47
C TYR A 365 4.31 8.14 10.05
N TRP A 366 4.69 7.39 9.01
CA TRP A 366 3.87 6.31 8.49
C TRP A 366 4.50 4.94 8.74
N CYS A 367 3.78 4.07 9.44
CA CYS A 367 4.11 2.65 9.56
C CYS A 367 3.46 1.89 8.40
N GLU A 368 4.23 1.05 7.69
CA GLU A 368 3.69 0.23 6.58
C GLU A 368 2.54 -0.68 7.03
N ASN A 369 2.66 -1.21 8.25
CA ASN A 369 1.71 -2.11 8.88
C ASN A 369 1.89 -2.07 10.40
N ALA A 370 1.12 -2.90 11.10
CA ALA A 370 1.18 -3.04 12.55
C ALA A 370 2.17 -4.12 13.04
N THR A 371 3.25 -4.39 12.31
CA THR A 371 4.30 -5.30 12.77
C THR A 371 5.05 -4.70 13.95
N ARG A 372 5.56 -5.55 14.85
CA ARG A 372 6.40 -5.10 15.98
C ARG A 372 7.56 -4.27 15.48
N ARG A 373 8.27 -4.77 14.46
CA ARG A 373 9.38 -4.08 13.82
C ARG A 373 9.01 -2.66 13.38
N SER A 374 7.88 -2.45 12.69
CA SER A 374 7.48 -1.10 12.25
C SER A 374 7.15 -0.17 13.41
N VAL A 375 6.57 -0.68 14.50
CA VAL A 375 6.25 0.12 15.69
C VAL A 375 7.50 0.44 16.50
N ASP A 376 8.40 -0.54 16.67
CA ASP A 376 9.68 -0.38 17.34
C ASP A 376 10.53 0.65 16.59
N GLU A 377 10.60 0.59 15.25
CA GLU A 377 11.31 1.58 14.43
C GLU A 377 10.76 3.01 14.60
N ALA A 378 9.44 3.15 14.78
CA ALA A 378 8.83 4.44 15.09
C ALA A 378 9.20 4.95 16.50
N GLU A 379 9.20 4.06 17.49
CA GLU A 379 9.63 4.35 18.86
C GLU A 379 11.11 4.75 18.93
N TRP A 380 11.99 4.03 18.23
CA TRP A 380 13.41 4.36 18.14
C TRP A 380 13.66 5.72 17.51
N TRP A 381 12.98 6.04 16.40
CA TRP A 381 13.09 7.36 15.80
C TRP A 381 12.57 8.46 16.73
N LEU A 382 11.44 8.24 17.41
CA LEU A 382 10.89 9.17 18.40
C LEU A 382 11.84 9.42 19.56
N ALA A 383 12.53 8.39 20.06
CA ALA A 383 13.51 8.50 21.13
C ALA A 383 14.74 9.32 20.73
N GLY A 384 15.13 9.29 19.45
CA GLY A 384 16.22 10.10 18.90
C GLY A 384 15.81 11.48 18.39
N SER A 385 14.50 11.79 18.36
CA SER A 385 13.97 13.01 17.79
C SER A 385 13.82 14.13 18.82
N GLU A 386 13.76 15.38 18.35
CA GLU A 386 13.24 16.46 19.18
C GLU A 386 11.83 16.15 19.70
N THR A 387 11.54 16.56 20.94
CA THR A 387 10.29 16.23 21.61
C THR A 387 9.06 16.84 20.92
N PHE A 388 7.98 16.06 20.83
CA PHE A 388 6.69 16.53 20.33
C PHE A 388 5.77 16.99 21.47
N SER A 389 5.01 18.07 21.26
CA SER A 389 3.96 18.49 22.19
C SER A 389 2.77 17.53 22.16
N SER A 390 2.47 16.93 21.01
CA SER A 390 1.41 15.94 20.86
C SER A 390 1.82 14.82 19.91
N VAL A 391 1.44 13.59 20.26
CA VAL A 391 1.56 12.42 19.39
C VAL A 391 0.19 11.73 19.33
N ASP A 392 -0.40 11.76 18.15
CA ASP A 392 -1.64 11.05 17.82
C ASP A 392 -1.31 9.77 17.04
N VAL A 393 -1.82 8.62 17.46
CA VAL A 393 -1.52 7.32 16.87
C VAL A 393 -2.79 6.70 16.29
N LEU A 394 -2.73 6.34 15.00
CA LEU A 394 -3.81 5.74 14.22
C LEU A 394 -3.41 4.31 13.81
N PRO A 395 -3.49 3.32 14.72
CA PRO A 395 -3.07 1.96 14.39
C PRO A 395 -4.11 1.29 13.49
N GLU A 396 -3.73 0.82 12.31
CA GLU A 396 -4.60 -0.04 11.52
C GLU A 396 -4.60 -1.44 12.15
N PRO A 397 -5.75 -1.99 12.57
CA PRO A 397 -5.79 -3.34 13.10
C PRO A 397 -5.42 -4.35 12.00
N PRO A 398 -4.44 -5.24 12.25
CA PRO A 398 -3.96 -6.19 11.24
C PRO A 398 -4.96 -7.30 10.89
N GLY A 399 -6.08 -7.40 11.61
CA GLY A 399 -7.16 -8.35 11.35
C GLY A 399 -6.90 -9.76 11.88
N VAL A 400 -5.68 -10.05 12.34
CA VAL A 400 -5.26 -11.36 12.86
C VAL A 400 -4.43 -11.21 14.13
N ARG A 401 -4.30 -12.32 14.87
CA ARG A 401 -3.37 -12.43 16.00
C ARG A 401 -2.10 -13.14 15.53
N SER A 402 -0.96 -12.48 15.67
CA SER A 402 0.35 -13.03 15.33
C SER A 402 1.40 -12.48 16.30
N PRO A 403 2.41 -13.29 16.69
CA PRO A 403 3.54 -12.81 17.49
C PRO A 403 4.37 -11.73 16.78
N ALA A 404 4.32 -11.65 15.45
CA ALA A 404 5.02 -10.64 14.66
C ALA A 404 4.37 -9.25 14.72
N LEU A 405 3.17 -9.14 15.29
CA LEU A 405 2.37 -7.91 15.31
C LEU A 405 2.48 -7.19 16.66
N ALA A 406 2.49 -5.86 16.61
CA ALA A 406 2.50 -5.00 17.78
C ALA A 406 1.16 -5.11 18.53
N GLY A 407 1.20 -5.07 19.85
CA GLY A 407 0.02 -4.96 20.70
C GLY A 407 -0.36 -3.50 20.96
N LEU A 408 -1.51 -3.31 21.62
CA LEU A 408 -1.89 -1.98 22.10
C LEU A 408 -0.86 -1.34 23.06
N PRO A 409 -0.19 -2.09 23.96
CA PRO A 409 0.84 -1.50 24.82
C PRO A 409 1.98 -0.82 24.03
N GLN A 410 2.43 -1.41 22.93
CA GLN A 410 3.45 -0.81 22.06
C GLN A 410 2.95 0.47 21.39
N TRP A 411 1.72 0.47 20.85
CA TRP A 411 1.14 1.69 20.28
C TRP A 411 0.91 2.79 21.32
N LEU A 412 0.59 2.43 22.56
CA LEU A 412 0.51 3.37 23.67
C LEU A 412 1.88 3.93 24.06
N ALA A 413 2.94 3.12 23.99
CA ALA A 413 4.31 3.58 24.20
C ALA A 413 4.70 4.65 23.18
N VAL A 414 4.40 4.43 21.89
CA VAL A 414 4.56 5.43 20.81
C VAL A 414 3.78 6.72 21.10
N ALA A 415 2.51 6.61 21.50
CA ALA A 415 1.72 7.79 21.89
C ALA A 415 2.32 8.52 23.13
N GLY A 416 3.07 7.80 23.96
CA GLY A 416 3.73 8.28 25.17
C GLY A 416 4.76 9.39 24.95
N PHE A 417 5.32 9.50 23.74
CA PHE A 417 6.29 10.55 23.37
C PHE A 417 5.68 11.95 23.26
N GLY A 418 4.34 12.08 23.31
CA GLY A 418 3.66 13.37 23.39
C GLY A 418 3.75 13.98 24.79
N ARG A 419 4.30 15.20 24.90
CA ARG A 419 4.43 15.89 26.20
C ARG A 419 3.09 16.35 26.79
N ARG A 420 2.24 16.97 25.97
CA ARG A 420 0.93 17.53 26.39
C ARG A 420 -0.25 16.63 26.03
N ARG A 421 -0.16 15.94 24.89
CA ARG A 421 -1.22 15.04 24.40
C ARG A 421 -0.62 13.72 23.93
N ARG A 422 -1.19 12.63 24.45
CA ARG A 422 -0.84 11.24 24.15
C ARG A 422 -2.11 10.54 23.72
N ALA A 423 -2.32 10.41 22.41
CA ALA A 423 -3.59 9.98 21.89
C ALA A 423 -3.43 8.72 21.05
N LEU A 424 -4.22 7.70 21.39
CA LEU A 424 -4.42 6.51 20.59
C LEU A 424 -5.88 6.50 20.11
N ASP A 425 -6.13 6.29 18.83
CA ASP A 425 -7.51 6.25 18.33
C ASP A 425 -8.34 5.19 19.07
N ARG A 426 -9.37 5.63 19.80
CA ARG A 426 -10.18 4.77 20.65
C ARG A 426 -10.97 3.74 19.85
N THR A 427 -11.41 4.09 18.64
CA THR A 427 -12.19 3.19 17.78
C THR A 427 -11.32 2.04 17.30
N ALA A 428 -10.13 2.34 16.80
CA ALA A 428 -9.13 1.33 16.43
C ALA A 428 -8.73 0.48 17.65
N ALA A 429 -8.47 1.11 18.80
CA ALA A 429 -8.06 0.41 20.01
C ALA A 429 -9.10 -0.60 20.53
N ARG A 430 -10.40 -0.26 20.48
CA ARG A 430 -11.48 -1.11 21.01
C ARG A 430 -11.57 -2.49 20.34
N GLY A 431 -11.25 -2.56 19.05
CA GLY A 431 -11.36 -3.78 18.26
C GLY A 431 -10.02 -4.45 17.93
N TYR A 432 -8.90 -3.88 18.40
CA TYR A 432 -7.56 -4.34 18.07
C TYR A 432 -7.24 -5.72 18.68
N PRO A 433 -6.49 -6.60 17.99
CA PRO A 433 -5.93 -6.45 16.65
C PRO A 433 -6.85 -6.91 15.51
N VAL A 434 -8.05 -7.42 15.80
CA VAL A 434 -8.81 -8.26 14.86
C VAL A 434 -9.91 -7.53 14.07
N THR A 435 -10.42 -6.42 14.59
CA THR A 435 -11.55 -5.72 13.96
C THR A 435 -11.05 -4.71 12.95
N SER A 436 -11.38 -4.90 11.67
CA SER A 436 -11.04 -3.93 10.62
C SER A 436 -11.69 -2.57 10.88
N VAL A 437 -10.92 -1.52 10.67
CA VAL A 437 -11.35 -0.12 10.77
C VAL A 437 -11.50 0.46 9.35
N PRO A 438 -12.59 1.18 9.03
CA PRO A 438 -12.73 1.86 7.76
C PRO A 438 -11.63 2.92 7.56
N THR A 439 -11.11 3.04 6.33
CA THR A 439 -10.06 4.00 5.96
C THR A 439 -10.41 5.45 6.29
N ARG A 440 -11.69 5.84 6.13
CA ARG A 440 -12.21 7.17 6.50
C ARG A 440 -11.97 7.56 7.96
N ARG A 441 -11.65 6.59 8.83
CA ARG A 441 -11.38 6.86 10.25
C ARG A 441 -10.20 7.79 10.45
N ALA A 442 -9.17 7.70 9.61
CA ALA A 442 -8.03 8.61 9.67
C ALA A 442 -8.50 10.07 9.51
N THR A 443 -9.34 10.33 8.50
CA THR A 443 -9.96 11.64 8.28
C THR A 443 -10.83 12.08 9.46
N GLU A 444 -11.68 11.20 10.01
CA GLU A 444 -12.53 11.52 11.16
C GLU A 444 -11.71 11.99 12.37
N VAL A 445 -10.59 11.32 12.66
CA VAL A 445 -9.72 11.68 13.79
C VAL A 445 -8.96 12.97 13.49
N LEU A 446 -8.39 13.11 12.29
CA LEU A 446 -7.57 14.26 11.93
C LEU A 446 -8.39 15.54 11.75
N ARG A 447 -9.67 15.45 11.34
CA ARG A 447 -10.59 16.60 11.31
C ARG A 447 -10.76 17.25 12.67
N ALA A 448 -10.70 16.48 13.75
CA ALA A 448 -10.80 16.99 15.12
C ALA A 448 -9.56 17.78 15.58
N GLN A 449 -8.47 17.78 14.81
CA GLN A 449 -7.30 18.60 15.11
C GLN A 449 -7.57 20.07 14.76
N PRO A 450 -7.13 21.02 15.60
CA PRO A 450 -7.23 22.44 15.29
C PRO A 450 -6.56 22.76 13.97
N TYR A 451 -7.23 23.59 13.17
CA TYR A 451 -6.67 24.12 11.93
C TYR A 451 -5.46 24.98 12.25
N ASP A 452 -4.43 24.85 11.42
CA ASP A 452 -3.23 25.68 11.49
C ASP A 452 -3.17 26.46 10.17
N LEU A 453 -3.91 27.57 10.11
CA LEU A 453 -4.03 28.39 8.90
C LEU A 453 -3.09 29.60 8.94
N PRO A 454 -2.58 30.04 7.78
CA PRO A 454 -2.76 29.44 6.46
C PRO A 454 -2.00 28.11 6.32
N THR A 455 -2.43 27.27 5.36
CA THR A 455 -1.64 26.08 4.99
C THR A 455 -0.30 26.52 4.39
N PRO A 456 0.81 25.81 4.65
CA PRO A 456 2.10 26.19 4.09
C PRO A 456 2.06 26.13 2.56
N PRO A 457 2.81 26.98 1.85
CA PRO A 457 2.99 26.83 0.41
C PRO A 457 3.70 25.49 0.10
N PRO A 458 3.47 24.90 -1.08
CA PRO A 458 4.18 23.69 -1.49
C PRO A 458 5.70 23.87 -1.41
N LEU A 459 6.36 22.83 -0.92
CA LEU A 459 7.81 22.78 -0.76
C LEU A 459 8.51 22.61 -2.12
N GLY A 460 9.65 23.28 -2.30
CA GLY A 460 10.49 23.09 -3.48
C GLY A 460 11.17 21.72 -3.49
N ALA A 461 11.18 21.04 -4.64
CA ALA A 461 11.78 19.70 -4.74
C ALA A 461 13.29 19.67 -4.43
N ALA A 462 14.05 20.70 -4.83
CA ALA A 462 15.48 20.79 -4.53
C ALA A 462 15.75 20.90 -3.02
N GLU A 463 14.97 21.74 -2.33
CA GLU A 463 15.01 21.88 -0.87
C GLU A 463 14.65 20.56 -0.19
N ALA A 464 13.57 19.91 -0.64
CA ALA A 464 13.14 18.63 -0.09
C ALA A 464 14.22 17.54 -0.23
N LEU A 465 14.84 17.44 -1.41
CA LEU A 465 15.90 16.45 -1.65
C LEU A 465 17.16 16.76 -0.84
N SER A 466 17.49 18.03 -0.61
CA SER A 466 18.60 18.41 0.27
C SER A 466 18.35 17.95 1.70
N VAL A 467 17.18 18.32 2.27
CA VAL A 467 16.83 17.95 3.64
C VAL A 467 16.74 16.44 3.80
N LEU A 468 16.17 15.71 2.83
CA LEU A 468 16.10 14.25 2.88
C LEU A 468 17.48 13.58 2.78
N ARG A 469 18.47 14.19 2.10
CA ARG A 469 19.85 13.68 2.12
C ARG A 469 20.46 13.84 3.50
N ASP A 470 20.27 15.00 4.11
CA ASP A 470 20.88 15.35 5.39
C ASP A 470 20.25 14.56 6.56
N SER A 471 18.92 14.53 6.66
CA SER A 471 18.21 13.83 7.74
C SER A 471 18.07 12.32 7.48
N GLY A 472 17.83 11.95 6.22
CA GLY A 472 17.56 10.57 5.83
C GLY A 472 18.80 9.70 5.72
N GLY A 473 19.98 10.27 5.48
CA GLY A 473 21.24 9.52 5.38
C GLY A 473 21.54 8.71 6.63
N HIS A 474 21.30 9.29 7.82
CA HIS A 474 21.45 8.59 9.10
C HIS A 474 20.47 7.44 9.30
N GLN A 475 19.33 7.46 8.59
CA GLN A 475 18.34 6.38 8.59
C GLN A 475 18.62 5.31 7.52
N GLY A 476 19.67 5.49 6.71
CA GLY A 476 20.06 4.62 5.62
C GLY A 476 19.40 4.93 4.28
N LEU A 477 18.70 6.06 4.13
CA LEU A 477 18.23 6.51 2.82
C LEU A 477 19.43 6.85 1.93
N LEU A 478 19.41 6.40 0.69
CA LEU A 478 20.37 6.82 -0.33
C LEU A 478 19.63 7.63 -1.40
N ILE A 479 20.11 8.84 -1.64
CA ILE A 479 19.55 9.75 -2.65
C ILE A 479 20.65 10.10 -3.64
N SER A 480 20.42 9.75 -4.91
CA SER A 480 21.34 10.02 -6.03
C SER A 480 20.68 10.83 -7.13
#